data_AF-A0A0K8PFL2-F1
#
_entry.id   AF-A0A0K8PFL2-F1
#
_cell.length_a   1.000
_cell.length_b   1.000
_cell.length_c   1.000
_cell.angle_alpha   90.00
_cell.angle_beta   90.00
_cell.angle_gamma   90.00
#
_symmetry.space_group_name_H-M   'P 1'
#
loop_
_entity.id
_entity.type
_entity.pdbx_description
1 polymer ?
#
loop_
_entity_poly.entity_id
_entity_poly.type
_entity_poly.pdbx_seq_one_letter_code
_entity_poly.pdbx_strand_id
1 'polypeptide(L)'
;MADSHPELMRALRHRGLGHIHSDRGLAPRALHDLERGVAEGRFVAVGPIVARSALGGSLLSPVELRFARPELDADETVAGLAEMVLRMLGPPGRRLRHRPSLSARPGLTRGVTV
;
A
#
# COMPACT_ATOMS: atom_id res chain seq x y z
N MET A 1 -8.09 -5.57 -22.22
CA MET A 1 -8.46 -4.18 -21.83
C MET A 1 -7.54 -3.15 -22.47
N ALA A 2 -6.22 -3.24 -22.30
CA ALA A 2 -5.27 -2.28 -22.88
C ALA A 2 -5.32 -2.22 -24.41
N ASP A 3 -5.43 -3.36 -25.09
CA ASP A 3 -5.49 -3.41 -26.56
C ASP A 3 -6.86 -2.97 -27.12
N SER A 4 -7.91 -3.05 -26.31
CA SER A 4 -9.28 -2.75 -26.73
C SER A 4 -9.60 -1.24 -26.68
N HIS A 5 -8.83 -0.45 -25.91
CA HIS A 5 -9.10 0.98 -25.68
C HIS A 5 -7.80 1.81 -25.67
N PRO A 6 -7.14 1.99 -26.83
CA PRO A 6 -5.84 2.66 -26.93
C PRO A 6 -5.88 4.14 -26.53
N GLU A 7 -6.99 4.84 -26.76
CA GLU A 7 -7.16 6.25 -26.38
C GLU A 7 -7.23 6.43 -24.86
N LEU A 8 -7.87 5.48 -24.16
CA LEU A 8 -7.87 5.47 -22.70
C LEU A 8 -6.45 5.26 -22.14
N MET A 9 -5.67 4.38 -22.77
CA MET A 9 -4.29 4.13 -22.37
C MET A 9 -3.40 5.36 -22.59
N ARG A 10 -3.57 6.09 -23.70
CA ARG A 10 -2.88 7.38 -23.92
C ARG A 10 -3.28 8.43 -22.90
N ALA A 11 -4.56 8.53 -22.56
CA ALA A 11 -5.04 9.46 -21.55
C ALA A 11 -4.43 9.15 -20.17
N LEU A 12 -4.39 7.87 -19.76
CA LEU A 12 -3.75 7.45 -18.51
C LEU A 12 -2.25 7.73 -18.50
N ARG A 13 -1.56 7.46 -19.61
CA ARG A 13 -0.13 7.74 -19.75
C ARG A 13 0.20 9.23 -19.56
N HIS A 14 -0.55 10.11 -20.21
CA HIS A 14 -0.23 11.54 -20.21
C HIS A 14 -0.81 12.31 -19.03
N ARG A 15 -1.91 11.85 -18.43
CA ARG A 15 -2.63 12.58 -17.37
C ARG A 15 -2.80 11.81 -16.07
N GLY A 16 -2.52 10.52 -16.04
CA GLY A 16 -2.79 9.65 -14.88
C GLY A 16 -2.09 10.10 -13.61
N LEU A 17 -0.82 10.53 -13.70
CA LEU A 17 -0.05 10.99 -12.54
C LEU A 17 -0.69 12.21 -11.87
N GLY A 18 -1.28 13.12 -12.67
CA GLY A 18 -1.98 14.30 -12.16
C GLY A 18 -3.24 13.97 -11.34
N HIS A 19 -3.74 12.74 -11.42
CA HIS A 19 -4.94 12.29 -10.69
C HIS A 19 -4.63 11.48 -9.43
N ILE A 20 -3.36 11.18 -9.13
CA ILE A 20 -2.97 10.42 -7.93
C ILE A 20 -3.44 11.11 -6.64
N HIS A 21 -3.43 12.44 -6.63
CA HIS A 21 -3.86 13.27 -5.50
C HIS A 21 -5.30 13.80 -5.64
N SER A 22 -6.07 13.33 -6.63
CA SER A 22 -7.47 13.72 -6.80
C SER A 22 -8.30 13.40 -5.56
N ASP A 23 -9.22 14.30 -5.20
CA ASP A 23 -10.22 14.10 -4.14
C ASP A 23 -11.42 13.26 -4.62
N ARG A 24 -11.38 12.79 -5.86
CA ARG A 24 -12.44 11.99 -6.50
C ARG A 24 -11.88 10.75 -7.16
N GLY A 25 -12.74 9.74 -7.32
CA GLY A 25 -12.41 8.50 -8.04
C GLY A 25 -11.74 7.46 -7.15
N LEU A 26 -10.73 6.77 -7.69
CA LEU A 26 -10.06 5.66 -6.99
C LEU A 26 -9.09 6.14 -5.91
N ALA A 27 -8.60 7.37 -5.98
CA ALA A 27 -7.55 7.85 -5.09
C ALA A 27 -7.99 8.00 -3.61
N PRO A 28 -9.20 8.51 -3.29
CA PRO A 28 -9.74 8.46 -1.93
C PRO A 28 -9.97 7.04 -1.41
N ARG A 29 -10.39 6.10 -2.29
CA ARG A 29 -10.57 4.69 -1.90
C ARG A 29 -9.24 4.00 -1.59
N ALA A 30 -8.22 4.24 -2.41
CA ALA A 30 -6.88 3.72 -2.18
C ALA A 30 -6.28 4.23 -0.86
N LEU A 31 -6.53 5.50 -0.51
CA LEU A 31 -6.13 6.05 0.78
C LEU A 31 -6.86 5.36 1.93
N HIS A 32 -8.17 5.18 1.82
CA HIS A 32 -8.96 4.48 2.83
C HIS A 32 -8.50 3.03 3.04
N ASP A 33 -8.21 2.30 1.97
CA ASP A 33 -7.73 0.92 2.04
C ASP A 33 -6.33 0.83 2.68
N LEU A 34 -5.47 1.80 2.41
CA LEU A 34 -4.18 1.94 3.08
C LEU A 34 -4.34 2.19 4.57
N GLU A 35 -5.16 3.17 4.96
CA GLU A 35 -5.44 3.50 6.36
C GLU A 35 -6.01 2.30 7.12
N ARG A 36 -6.94 1.57 6.51
CA ARG A 36 -7.48 0.33 7.07
C ARG A 36 -6.43 -0.75 7.21
N GLY A 37 -5.61 -0.98 6.19
CA GLY A 37 -4.56 -1.99 6.23
C GLY A 37 -3.48 -1.68 7.28
N VAL A 38 -3.18 -0.41 7.51
CA VAL A 38 -2.31 0.04 8.62
C VAL A 38 -3.00 -0.18 9.97
N ALA A 39 -4.26 0.23 10.13
CA ALA A 39 -5.02 0.07 11.37
C ALA A 39 -5.20 -1.41 11.77
N GLU A 40 -5.34 -2.30 10.78
CA GLU A 40 -5.47 -3.75 10.98
C GLU A 40 -4.10 -4.45 11.15
N GLY A 41 -2.98 -3.70 11.11
CA GLY A 41 -1.62 -4.21 11.25
C GLY A 41 -1.17 -5.11 10.09
N ARG A 42 -1.82 -4.99 8.92
CA ARG A 42 -1.43 -5.70 7.69
C ARG A 42 -0.31 -4.99 6.94
N PHE A 43 -0.28 -3.65 7.02
CA PHE A 43 0.74 -2.82 6.41
C PHE A 43 1.58 -2.12 7.49
N VAL A 44 2.84 -1.86 7.17
CA VAL A 44 3.71 -1.03 8.01
C VAL A 44 3.18 0.40 7.96
N ALA A 45 3.26 1.12 9.09
CA ALA A 45 2.94 2.55 9.14
C ALA A 45 3.97 3.36 8.34
N VAL A 46 3.84 3.33 7.01
CA VAL A 46 4.53 4.23 6.08
C VAL A 46 3.70 5.50 6.01
N GLY A 47 4.33 6.68 5.93
CA GLY A 47 3.59 7.94 5.80
C GLY A 47 2.55 7.85 4.66
N PRO A 48 1.24 8.01 4.94
CA PRO A 48 0.17 7.60 4.03
C PRO A 48 0.20 8.34 2.68
N ILE A 49 0.71 9.57 2.66
CA ILE A 49 0.89 10.37 1.44
C ILE A 49 1.97 9.78 0.53
N VAL A 50 3.09 9.33 1.11
CA VAL A 50 4.21 8.74 0.36
C VAL A 50 3.81 7.36 -0.16
N ALA A 51 3.15 6.56 0.68
CA ALA A 51 2.59 5.26 0.27
C ALA A 51 1.57 5.44 -0.88
N ARG A 52 0.65 6.41 -0.77
CA ARG A 52 -0.31 6.74 -1.83
C ARG A 52 0.38 7.15 -3.14
N SER A 53 1.45 7.94 -3.06
CA SER A 53 2.19 8.38 -4.24
C SER A 53 2.89 7.20 -4.93
N ALA A 54 3.52 6.32 -4.15
CA ALA A 54 4.14 5.10 -4.67
C ALA A 54 3.10 4.14 -5.28
N LEU A 55 1.94 3.96 -4.64
CA LEU A 55 0.83 3.18 -5.20
C LEU A 55 0.34 3.76 -6.52
N GLY A 56 0.07 5.07 -6.55
CA GLY A 56 -0.40 5.75 -7.76
C GLY A 56 0.57 5.61 -8.94
N GLY A 57 1.88 5.73 -8.68
CA GLY A 57 2.90 5.51 -9.70
C GLY A 57 2.93 4.05 -10.18
N SER A 58 2.84 3.09 -9.26
CA SER A 58 2.83 1.67 -9.59
C SER A 58 1.62 1.24 -10.44
N LEU A 59 0.47 1.89 -10.28
CA LEU A 59 -0.73 1.64 -11.10
C LEU A 59 -0.59 2.12 -12.55
N LEU A 60 0.26 3.13 -12.80
CA LEU A 60 0.49 3.68 -14.14
C LEU A 60 1.69 3.07 -14.84
N SER A 61 2.60 2.45 -14.07
CA SER A 61 3.77 1.75 -14.60
C SER A 61 3.45 0.68 -15.66
N PRO A 62 2.42 -0.19 -15.51
CA PRO A 62 2.06 -1.17 -16.54
C PRO A 62 1.60 -0.50 -17.84
N VAL A 63 0.96 0.67 -17.75
CA VAL A 63 0.50 1.43 -18.93
C VAL A 63 1.71 1.92 -19.72
N GLU A 64 2.71 2.53 -19.05
CA GLU A 64 3.95 2.94 -19.73
C GLU A 64 4.73 1.73 -20.26
N LEU A 65 4.84 0.66 -19.47
CA LEU A 65 5.61 -0.53 -19.86
C LEU A 65 4.99 -1.22 -21.07
N ARG A 66 3.65 -1.27 -21.17
CA ARG A 66 2.96 -1.81 -22.35
C ARG A 66 3.29 -1.05 -23.63
N PHE A 67 3.48 0.28 -23.56
CA PHE A 67 3.88 1.07 -24.72
C PHE A 67 5.37 0.93 -25.05
N ALA A 68 6.23 0.85 -24.04
CA ALA A 68 7.68 0.77 -24.23
C ALA A 68 8.16 -0.65 -24.61
N ARG A 69 7.44 -1.67 -24.15
CA ARG A 69 7.77 -3.10 -24.25
C ARG A 69 6.50 -3.93 -24.55
N PRO A 70 5.87 -3.77 -25.72
CA PRO A 70 4.65 -4.49 -26.08
C PRO A 70 4.83 -6.02 -26.15
N GLU A 71 6.07 -6.51 -26.23
CA GLU A 71 6.42 -7.92 -26.21
C GLU A 71 6.20 -8.60 -24.85
N LEU A 72 6.11 -7.83 -23.76
CA LEU A 72 5.91 -8.38 -22.41
C LEU A 72 4.46 -8.80 -22.19
N ASP A 73 4.29 -9.91 -21.47
CA ASP A 73 2.98 -10.35 -21.01
C ASP A 73 2.40 -9.35 -20.00
N ALA A 74 1.19 -8.87 -20.29
CA ALA A 74 0.56 -7.82 -19.52
C ALA A 74 0.11 -8.32 -18.14
N ASP A 75 -0.37 -9.56 -18.06
CA ASP A 75 -0.90 -10.13 -16.82
C ASP A 75 0.25 -10.45 -15.86
N GLU A 76 1.34 -11.03 -16.36
CA GLU A 76 2.57 -11.27 -15.59
C GLU A 76 3.19 -9.97 -15.08
N THR A 77 3.25 -8.95 -15.93
CA THR A 77 3.74 -7.61 -15.56
C THR A 77 2.93 -7.00 -14.43
N VAL A 78 1.60 -7.03 -14.55
CA VAL A 78 0.70 -6.47 -13.54
C VAL A 78 0.78 -7.25 -12.23
N ALA A 79 0.83 -8.59 -12.30
CA ALA A 79 0.98 -9.44 -11.13
C ALA A 79 2.29 -9.19 -10.38
N GLY A 80 3.42 -9.10 -11.11
CA GLY A 80 4.73 -8.82 -10.52
C GLY A 80 4.80 -7.44 -9.85
N LEU A 81 4.21 -6.41 -10.49
CA LEU A 81 4.11 -5.08 -9.89
C LEU A 81 3.23 -5.08 -8.63
N ALA A 82 2.11 -5.78 -8.64
CA ALA A 82 1.25 -5.92 -7.47
C ALA A 82 1.98 -6.61 -6.30
N GLU A 83 2.71 -7.69 -6.56
CA GLU A 83 3.51 -8.37 -5.54
C GLU A 83 4.58 -7.44 -4.93
N MET A 84 5.27 -6.68 -5.78
CA MET A 84 6.33 -5.74 -5.36
C MET A 84 5.77 -4.62 -4.47
N VAL A 85 4.61 -4.09 -4.84
CA VAL A 85 3.87 -3.09 -4.07
C VAL A 85 3.41 -3.64 -2.72
N LEU A 86 2.85 -4.85 -2.68
CA LEU A 86 2.42 -5.47 -1.43
C LEU A 86 3.60 -5.73 -0.50
N ARG A 87 4.75 -6.16 -1.03
CA ARG A 87 5.99 -6.30 -0.25
C ARG A 87 6.49 -4.97 0.29
N MET A 88 6.42 -3.89 -0.50
CA MET A 88 6.78 -2.54 -0.06
C MET A 88 5.89 -2.07 1.10
N LEU A 89 4.60 -2.38 1.07
CA LEU A 89 3.68 -2.08 2.16
C LEU A 89 3.91 -2.93 3.42
N GLY A 90 4.78 -3.95 3.32
CA GLY A 90 5.17 -4.84 4.40
C GLY A 90 4.49 -6.21 4.34
N PRO A 91 5.07 -7.24 4.98
CA PRO A 91 4.52 -8.59 4.93
C PRO A 91 3.14 -8.61 5.61
N PRO A 92 2.09 -9.14 4.95
CA PRO A 92 0.81 -9.30 5.57
C PRO A 92 0.93 -10.27 6.74
N GLY A 93 0.61 -9.81 7.96
CA GLY A 93 0.25 -10.74 9.02
C GLY A 93 1.21 -10.91 10.19
N ARG A 94 1.97 -9.89 10.60
CA ARG A 94 2.29 -9.83 12.04
C ARG A 94 1.14 -9.13 12.76
N ARG A 95 0.09 -9.90 13.10
CA ARG A 95 -0.78 -9.51 14.21
C ARG A 95 0.15 -9.22 15.37
N LEU A 96 0.33 -7.95 15.71
CA LEU A 96 0.80 -7.60 17.03
C LEU A 96 -0.34 -8.08 17.94
N ARG A 97 -0.20 -9.30 18.49
CA ARG A 97 -1.03 -9.70 19.63
C ARG A 97 -0.92 -8.51 20.57
N HIS A 98 -2.06 -7.87 20.87
CA HIS A 98 -2.17 -7.07 22.07
C HIS A 98 -1.61 -7.95 23.18
N ARG A 99 -0.39 -7.66 23.61
CA ARG A 99 0.12 -8.20 24.85
C ARG A 99 -0.64 -7.37 25.88
N PRO A 100 -1.63 -7.92 26.60
CA PRO A 100 -2.17 -7.19 27.73
C PRO A 100 -0.95 -6.89 28.60
N SER A 101 -0.75 -5.60 28.85
CA SER A 101 0.32 -5.10 29.70
C SER A 101 0.15 -5.77 31.06
N LEU A 102 0.84 -6.89 31.28
CA LEU A 102 1.11 -7.42 32.60
C LEU A 102 2.03 -6.39 33.27
N SER A 103 1.41 -5.33 33.79
CA SER A 103 1.89 -4.64 34.98
C SER A 103 1.67 -5.55 36.19
N ALA A 104 2.24 -6.76 36.14
CA ALA A 104 2.62 -7.49 37.33
C ALA A 104 4.10 -7.13 37.54
N ARG A 105 4.34 -6.09 38.36
CA ARG A 105 5.68 -5.82 38.87
C ARG A 105 5.93 -6.78 40.04
N PRO A 106 6.97 -7.65 39.98
CA PRO A 106 7.35 -8.47 41.12
C PRO A 106 8.17 -7.64 42.11
N GLY A 107 7.79 -7.75 43.38
CA GLY A 107 8.57 -7.62 44.62
C GLY A 107 9.71 -6.60 44.73
N LEU A 108 9.53 -5.64 45.64
CA LEU A 108 10.59 -5.05 46.49
C LEU A 108 9.99 -4.84 47.89
N THR A 109 10.08 -5.87 48.74
CA THR A 109 10.84 -5.92 50.01
C THR A 109 10.61 -4.82 51.05
N ARG A 110 10.13 -5.31 52.20
CA ARG A 110 10.56 -5.02 53.59
C ARG A 110 10.24 -3.66 54.20
N GLY A 111 9.66 -3.71 55.40
CA GLY A 111 9.74 -2.63 56.37
C GLY A 111 8.71 -2.72 57.48
N VAL A 112 9.02 -3.46 58.54
CA VAL A 112 8.41 -3.38 59.88
C VAL A 112 8.29 -1.92 60.32
N THR A 113 7.18 -1.52 60.96
CA THR A 113 7.19 -0.63 62.13
C THR A 113 5.85 -0.77 62.89
N VAL A 114 5.99 -1.31 64.10
CA VAL A 114 5.24 -1.12 65.38
C VAL A 114 3.73 -0.89 65.33
#